data_AF-A0A842N6W5-F1
#
_entry.id   AF-A0A842N6W5-F1
#
_cell.length_a   1.000
_cell.length_b   1.000
_cell.length_c   1.000
_cell.angle_alpha   90.00
_cell.angle_beta   90.00
_cell.angle_gamma   90.00
#
_symmetry.space_group_name_H-M   'P 1'
#
loop_
_entity.id
_entity.type
_entity.pdbx_description
1 polymer ?
#
loop_
_entity_poly.entity_id
_entity_poly.type
_entity_poly.pdbx_seq_one_letter_code
_entity_poly.pdbx_strand_id
1 'polypeptide(L)'
;MMPHLGVLSTVYRDAAWNIFDKDCLVRLGTNIAPKGKISQGSEVMKVSWTAPDGSEFQETVRGGEIKRIKLPDGVEVDALVEPARGLDVGAEPGKSLEAKVIGGIGGVILDGRGRPIQLPDEAEARRALLREWFAVLEMYPAEMIGKLY
;
A
#
# COMPACT_ATOMS: atom_id res chain seq x y z
N MET A 1 11.90 -1.18 25.86
CA MET A 1 10.89 -0.40 26.62
C MET A 1 9.64 -1.20 26.99
N MET A 2 9.23 -2.21 26.21
CA MET A 2 7.95 -2.92 26.41
C MET A 2 7.69 -3.58 27.79
N PRO A 3 8.67 -4.20 28.49
CA PRO A 3 8.41 -4.80 29.80
C PRO A 3 7.90 -3.79 30.85
N HIS A 4 8.43 -2.57 30.85
CA HIS A 4 8.01 -1.52 31.77
C HIS A 4 6.61 -0.97 31.45
N LEU A 5 6.24 -0.89 30.16
CA LEU A 5 4.88 -0.55 29.75
C LEU A 5 3.86 -1.57 30.25
N GLY A 6 4.22 -2.86 30.28
CA GLY A 6 3.36 -3.90 30.81
C GLY A 6 3.00 -3.65 32.28
N VAL A 7 3.98 -3.32 33.11
CA VAL A 7 3.74 -2.96 34.51
C VAL A 7 2.93 -1.67 34.62
N LEU A 8 3.30 -0.62 33.85
CA LEU A 8 2.60 0.66 33.85
C LEU A 8 1.12 0.53 33.47
N SER A 9 0.78 -0.39 32.56
CA SER A 9 -0.60 -0.62 32.12
C SER A 9 -1.56 -1.07 33.23
N THR A 10 -1.03 -1.67 34.30
CA THR A 10 -1.81 -2.12 35.47
C THR A 10 -2.25 -0.96 36.36
N VAL A 11 -1.57 0.19 36.28
CA VAL A 11 -1.83 1.37 37.12
C VAL A 11 -2.35 2.55 36.28
N TYR A 12 -1.77 2.77 35.09
CA TYR A 12 -2.09 3.87 34.17
C TYR A 12 -2.30 3.34 32.75
N ARG A 13 -3.39 2.60 32.56
CA ARG A 13 -3.72 1.92 31.29
C ARG A 13 -3.66 2.84 30.07
N ASP A 14 -4.32 4.00 30.12
CA ASP A 14 -4.43 4.89 28.95
C ASP A 14 -3.09 5.57 28.61
N ALA A 15 -2.27 5.86 29.62
CA ALA A 15 -0.93 6.40 29.41
C ALA A 15 -0.02 5.34 28.77
N ALA A 16 -0.04 4.10 29.29
CA ALA A 16 0.69 3.00 28.71
C ALA A 16 0.24 2.73 27.27
N TRP A 17 -1.06 2.76 26.98
CA TRP A 17 -1.59 2.62 25.62
C TRP A 17 -1.10 3.72 24.69
N ASN A 18 -1.14 4.99 25.09
CA ASN A 18 -0.67 6.11 24.26
C ASN A 18 0.81 5.96 23.90
N ILE A 19 1.67 5.62 24.88
CA ILE A 19 3.11 5.42 24.62
C ILE A 19 3.31 4.21 23.69
N PHE A 20 2.53 3.15 23.86
CA PHE A 20 2.61 2.00 22.97
C PHE A 20 2.24 2.37 21.53
N ASP A 21 1.07 2.96 21.33
CA ASP A 21 0.55 3.28 19.99
C ASP A 21 1.39 4.35 19.28
N LYS A 22 1.87 5.37 20.01
CA LYS A 22 2.58 6.52 19.41
C LYS A 22 4.09 6.37 19.36
N ASP A 23 4.70 5.71 20.35
CA ASP A 23 6.17 5.67 20.48
C ASP A 23 6.77 4.29 20.25
N CYS A 24 5.97 3.21 20.28
CA CYS A 24 6.49 1.84 20.11
C CYS A 24 6.14 1.22 18.74
N LEU A 25 5.14 1.73 18.04
CA LEU A 25 4.73 1.21 16.74
C LEU A 25 5.28 2.05 15.59
N VAL A 26 5.76 1.37 14.56
CA VAL A 26 6.09 1.99 13.28
C VAL A 26 4.93 1.73 12.33
N ARG A 27 4.17 2.76 11.98
CA ARG A 27 3.05 2.60 11.05
C ARG A 27 3.58 2.44 9.64
N LEU A 28 3.22 1.33 9.00
CA LEU A 28 3.66 1.02 7.63
C LEU A 28 2.88 1.85 6.60
N GLY A 29 1.58 2.05 6.84
CA GLY A 29 0.63 2.71 5.93
C GLY A 29 -0.38 1.72 5.33
N THR A 30 -1.17 2.19 4.35
CA THR A 30 -2.25 1.40 3.73
C THR A 30 -1.80 0.72 2.43
N ASN A 31 -2.21 -0.53 2.21
CA ASN A 31 -2.08 -1.22 0.94
C ASN A 31 -3.47 -1.44 0.31
N ILE A 32 -3.70 -0.90 -0.89
CA ILE A 32 -4.94 -1.07 -1.64
C ILE A 32 -4.67 -2.11 -2.73
N ALA A 33 -5.29 -3.28 -2.60
CA ALA A 33 -5.02 -4.44 -3.46
C ALA A 33 -6.32 -5.17 -3.80
N PRO A 34 -6.91 -4.95 -4.99
CA PRO A 34 -8.14 -5.64 -5.38
C PRO A 34 -7.95 -7.15 -5.46
N LYS A 35 -8.98 -7.88 -5.04
CA LYS A 35 -9.09 -9.32 -5.21
C LYS A 35 -9.62 -9.62 -6.61
N GLY A 36 -8.92 -10.50 -7.33
CA GLY A 36 -9.33 -10.99 -8.63
C GLY A 36 -8.15 -11.37 -9.52
N LYS A 37 -8.46 -11.99 -10.65
CA LYS A 37 -7.48 -12.28 -11.71
C LYS A 37 -7.24 -11.01 -12.51
N ILE A 38 -5.97 -10.63 -12.66
CA ILE A 38 -5.57 -9.41 -13.35
C ILE A 38 -4.63 -9.78 -14.49
N SER A 39 -4.94 -9.35 -15.71
CA SER A 39 -4.05 -9.45 -16.85
C SER A 39 -2.97 -8.38 -16.81
N GLN A 40 -1.78 -8.68 -17.31
CA GLN A 40 -0.70 -7.71 -17.42
C GLN A 40 -1.12 -6.50 -18.28
N GLY A 41 -0.86 -5.29 -17.79
CA GLY A 41 -1.13 -4.03 -18.49
C GLY A 41 -2.61 -3.56 -18.52
N SER A 42 -3.57 -4.40 -18.13
CA SER A 42 -4.98 -4.00 -18.07
C SER A 42 -5.23 -3.01 -16.95
N GLU A 43 -6.24 -2.15 -17.07
CA GLU A 43 -6.65 -1.28 -15.96
C GLU A 43 -7.14 -2.11 -14.76
N VAL A 44 -6.65 -1.78 -13.57
CA VAL A 44 -6.96 -2.50 -12.33
C VAL A 44 -7.88 -1.69 -11.45
N MET A 45 -7.49 -0.45 -11.19
CA MET A 45 -8.27 0.48 -10.39
C MET A 45 -7.80 1.89 -10.64
N LYS A 46 -8.68 2.82 -10.35
CA LYS A 46 -8.38 4.23 -10.22
C LYS A 46 -8.57 4.62 -8.75
N VAL A 47 -7.65 5.41 -8.21
CA VAL A 47 -7.70 5.87 -6.83
C VAL A 47 -7.55 7.38 -6.82
N SER A 48 -8.41 8.06 -6.06
CA SER A 48 -8.34 9.52 -5.90
C SER A 48 -8.69 9.96 -4.48
N TRP A 49 -8.11 11.07 -4.05
CA TRP A 49 -8.46 11.76 -2.80
C TRP A 49 -8.02 13.22 -2.87
N THR A 50 -8.54 14.02 -1.95
CA THR A 50 -8.04 15.38 -1.70
C THR A 50 -7.21 15.34 -0.42
N ALA A 51 -5.96 15.79 -0.50
CA ALA A 51 -5.08 15.87 0.66
C ALA A 51 -5.49 17.01 1.60
N PRO A 52 -5.02 17.02 2.86
CA PRO A 52 -5.38 18.07 3.83
C PRO A 52 -4.98 19.49 3.41
N ASP A 53 -3.99 19.63 2.54
CA ASP A 53 -3.55 20.92 1.96
C ASP A 53 -4.41 21.38 0.76
N GLY A 54 -5.43 20.61 0.41
CA GLY A 54 -6.33 20.86 -0.73
C GLY A 54 -5.81 20.37 -2.07
N SER A 55 -4.62 19.74 -2.12
CA SER A 55 -4.13 19.14 -3.37
C SER A 55 -4.95 17.91 -3.76
N GLU A 56 -5.28 17.79 -5.04
CA GLU A 56 -5.96 16.61 -5.58
C GLU A 56 -4.94 15.56 -6.01
N PHE A 57 -5.19 14.32 -5.60
CA PHE A 57 -4.46 13.15 -6.03
C PHE A 57 -5.37 12.27 -6.88
N GLN A 58 -4.86 11.80 -8.02
CA GLN A 58 -5.53 10.80 -8.83
C GLN A 58 -4.48 9.91 -9.52
N GLU A 59 -4.62 8.59 -9.36
CA GLU A 59 -3.73 7.62 -9.99
C GLU A 59 -4.51 6.44 -10.54
N THR A 60 -4.07 5.97 -11.71
CA THR A 60 -4.56 4.72 -12.33
C THR A 60 -3.48 3.66 -12.23
N VAL A 61 -3.85 2.47 -11.77
CA VAL A 61 -2.96 1.31 -11.63
C VAL A 61 -3.24 0.33 -12.75
N ARG A 62 -2.18 -0.17 -13.38
CA ARG A 62 -2.29 -1.24 -14.38
C ARG A 62 -1.87 -2.59 -13.81
N GLY A 63 -2.27 -3.65 -14.51
CA GLY A 63 -2.03 -5.02 -14.10
C GLY A 63 -0.55 -5.34 -14.10
N GLY A 64 -0.07 -5.90 -12.99
CA GLY A 64 1.35 -6.15 -12.76
C GLY A 64 2.09 -4.97 -12.11
N GLU A 65 1.51 -3.78 -12.03
CA GLU A 65 2.18 -2.63 -11.41
C GLU A 65 2.06 -2.64 -9.88
N ILE A 66 3.07 -2.07 -9.23
CA ILE A 66 2.96 -1.55 -7.87
C ILE A 66 3.25 -0.06 -7.96
N LYS A 67 2.46 0.77 -7.28
CA LYS A 67 2.77 2.18 -7.07
C LYS A 67 2.89 2.47 -5.58
N ARG A 68 3.85 3.31 -5.20
CA ARG A 68 4.04 3.80 -3.83
C ARG A 68 3.81 5.30 -3.80
N ILE A 69 2.79 5.71 -3.06
CA ILE A 69 2.42 7.11 -2.89
C ILE A 69 2.91 7.55 -1.51
N LYS A 70 3.72 8.62 -1.47
CA LYS A 70 4.25 9.14 -0.22
C LYS A 70 3.14 9.90 0.51
N LEU A 71 2.53 9.25 1.49
CA LEU A 71 1.62 9.87 2.46
C LEU A 71 2.30 9.80 3.84
N PRO A 72 2.56 10.94 4.52
CA PRO A 72 3.31 10.95 5.77
C PRO A 72 2.66 10.11 6.88
N ASP A 73 3.48 9.65 7.83
CA ASP A 73 3.00 8.90 8.98
C ASP A 73 1.93 9.69 9.77
N GLY A 74 0.86 9.00 10.14
CA GLY A 74 -0.29 9.55 10.86
C GLY A 74 -1.21 10.45 10.04
N VAL A 75 -0.91 10.74 8.77
CA VAL A 75 -1.81 11.51 7.90
C VAL A 75 -2.89 10.59 7.35
N GLU A 76 -4.15 11.02 7.50
CA GLU A 76 -5.33 10.30 7.01
C GLU A 76 -6.01 11.09 5.89
N VAL A 77 -6.48 10.37 4.87
CA VAL A 77 -7.27 10.92 3.76
C VAL A 77 -8.48 10.03 3.47
N ASP A 78 -9.58 10.62 3.04
CA ASP A 78 -10.74 9.88 2.54
C ASP A 78 -10.52 9.63 1.04
N ALA A 79 -10.31 8.36 0.67
CA ALA A 79 -10.00 7.94 -0.69
C ALA A 79 -11.18 7.23 -1.35
N LEU A 80 -11.40 7.55 -2.62
CA LEU A 80 -12.28 6.81 -3.51
C LEU A 80 -11.46 5.81 -4.32
N VAL A 81 -11.82 4.53 -4.23
CA VAL A 81 -11.20 3.43 -4.98
C VAL A 81 -12.22 2.89 -5.97
N GLU A 82 -11.95 3.02 -7.26
CA GLU A 82 -12.80 2.56 -8.36
C GLU A 82 -12.14 1.35 -9.02
N PRO A 83 -12.53 0.10 -8.70
CA PRO A 83 -11.94 -1.08 -9.32
C PRO A 83 -12.46 -1.31 -10.74
N ALA A 84 -11.64 -1.93 -11.57
CA ALA A 84 -12.08 -2.44 -12.86
C ALA A 84 -13.12 -3.57 -12.69
N ARG A 85 -13.88 -3.83 -13.75
CA ARG A 85 -14.98 -4.81 -13.73
C ARG A 85 -14.51 -6.19 -13.26
N GLY A 86 -15.21 -6.74 -12.26
CA GLY A 86 -14.95 -8.08 -11.73
C GLY A 86 -13.85 -8.16 -10.67
N LEU A 87 -13.22 -7.03 -10.33
CA LEU A 87 -12.28 -6.92 -9.22
C LEU A 87 -12.98 -6.38 -7.97
N ASP A 88 -12.60 -6.87 -6.81
CA ASP A 88 -13.23 -6.55 -5.53
C ASP A 88 -12.24 -5.88 -4.57
N VAL A 89 -12.55 -4.66 -4.13
CA VAL A 89 -11.75 -3.88 -3.18
C VAL A 89 -12.28 -3.95 -1.74
N GLY A 90 -13.23 -4.85 -1.48
CA GLY A 90 -13.92 -4.99 -0.19
C GLY A 90 -15.36 -4.45 -0.21
N ALA A 91 -15.89 -4.09 -1.38
CA ALA A 91 -17.22 -3.53 -1.58
C ALA A 91 -18.08 -4.34 -2.57
N GLU A 92 -17.72 -5.60 -2.81
CA GLU A 92 -18.21 -6.47 -3.90
C GLU A 92 -17.55 -6.19 -5.26
N PRO A 93 -17.54 -7.17 -6.19
CA PRO A 93 -16.88 -7.01 -7.48
C PRO A 93 -17.41 -5.83 -8.32
N GLY A 94 -16.52 -4.94 -8.74
CA GLY A 94 -16.79 -3.81 -9.62
C GLY A 94 -17.47 -2.61 -8.94
N LYS A 95 -17.68 -2.65 -7.61
CA LYS A 95 -18.21 -1.51 -6.86
C LYS A 95 -17.08 -0.66 -6.29
N SER A 96 -17.24 0.65 -6.41
CA SER A 96 -16.33 1.62 -5.80
C SER A 96 -16.44 1.59 -4.28
N LEU A 97 -15.33 1.90 -3.61
CA LEU A 97 -15.24 1.97 -2.16
C LEU A 97 -14.67 3.33 -1.75
N GLU A 98 -15.40 4.05 -0.91
CA GLU A 98 -14.87 5.18 -0.15
C GLU A 98 -14.34 4.68 1.19
N ALA A 99 -13.07 4.93 1.50
CA ALA A 99 -12.44 4.49 2.73
C ALA A 99 -11.34 5.43 3.21
N LYS A 100 -11.10 5.43 4.53
CA LYS A 100 -9.96 6.12 5.12
C LYS A 100 -8.66 5.38 4.79
N VAL A 101 -7.71 6.12 4.26
CA VAL A 101 -6.36 5.67 3.93
C VAL A 101 -5.38 6.41 4.83
N ILE A 102 -4.49 5.66 5.47
CA ILE A 102 -3.55 6.19 6.46
C ILE A 102 -2.13 6.02 5.90
N GLY A 103 -1.35 7.09 5.98
CA GLY A 103 0.06 7.09 5.63
C GLY A 103 0.93 6.37 6.66
N GLY A 104 2.21 6.29 6.38
CA GLY A 104 3.19 5.58 7.20
C GLY A 104 4.56 5.61 6.55
N ILE A 105 5.54 4.91 7.13
CA ILE A 105 6.89 4.85 6.58
C ILE A 105 6.93 4.28 5.14
N GLY A 106 6.00 3.38 4.82
CA GLY A 106 5.80 2.81 3.49
C GLY A 106 4.91 3.66 2.59
N GLY A 107 4.20 4.64 3.15
CA GLY A 107 3.17 5.41 2.45
C GLY A 107 1.95 4.57 2.10
N VAL A 108 1.29 4.91 1.00
CA VAL A 108 0.16 4.15 0.46
C VAL A 108 0.65 3.32 -0.72
N ILE A 109 0.47 2.01 -0.66
CA ILE A 109 0.80 1.10 -1.74
C ILE A 109 -0.46 0.81 -2.55
N LEU A 110 -0.38 0.98 -3.86
CA LEU A 110 -1.39 0.55 -4.81
C LEU A 110 -0.88 -0.69 -5.53
N ASP A 111 -1.51 -1.83 -5.30
CA ASP A 111 -1.02 -3.15 -5.70
C ASP A 111 -1.88 -3.75 -6.82
N GLY A 112 -1.40 -3.64 -8.05
CA GLY A 112 -2.04 -4.14 -9.28
C GLY A 112 -1.63 -5.55 -9.68
N ARG A 113 -0.90 -6.30 -8.84
CA ARG A 113 -0.34 -7.61 -9.21
C ARG A 113 -1.36 -8.73 -9.36
N GLY A 114 -2.57 -8.53 -8.86
CA GLY A 114 -3.64 -9.52 -8.83
C GLY A 114 -3.53 -10.49 -7.66
N ARG A 115 -4.63 -11.20 -7.41
CA ARG A 115 -4.71 -12.26 -6.40
C ARG A 115 -5.44 -13.48 -7.01
N PRO A 116 -4.71 -14.54 -7.42
CA PRO A 116 -3.27 -14.76 -7.25
C PRO A 116 -2.40 -13.85 -8.14
N ILE A 117 -1.14 -13.63 -7.73
CA ILE A 117 -0.14 -12.87 -8.49
C ILE A 117 0.18 -13.62 -9.79
N GLN A 118 0.18 -12.91 -10.92
CA GLN A 118 0.61 -13.42 -12.21
C GLN A 118 1.96 -12.82 -12.60
N LEU A 119 2.95 -13.69 -12.81
CA LEU A 119 4.27 -13.29 -13.32
C LEU A 119 4.39 -13.69 -14.79
N PRO A 120 5.17 -12.96 -15.60
CA PRO A 120 5.51 -13.39 -16.94
C PRO A 120 6.20 -14.77 -16.95
N ASP A 121 5.88 -15.59 -17.95
CA ASP A 121 6.52 -16.90 -18.15
C ASP A 121 7.97 -16.75 -18.61
N GLU A 122 8.21 -15.78 -19.50
CA GLU A 122 9.54 -15.43 -20.00
C GLU A 122 10.41 -14.87 -18.87
N ALA A 123 11.64 -15.39 -18.76
CA ALA A 123 12.49 -15.18 -17.59
C ALA A 123 12.99 -13.74 -17.48
N GLU A 124 13.37 -13.10 -18.59
CA GLU A 124 13.83 -11.71 -18.58
C GLU A 124 12.69 -10.74 -18.29
N ALA A 125 11.51 -10.93 -18.89
CA ALA A 125 10.33 -10.13 -18.62
C ALA A 125 9.92 -10.22 -17.14
N ARG A 126 10.01 -11.42 -16.54
CA ARG A 126 9.77 -11.61 -15.12
C ARG A 126 10.82 -10.89 -14.27
N ARG A 127 12.11 -10.99 -14.61
CA ARG A 127 13.19 -10.27 -13.91
C ARG A 127 12.99 -8.76 -13.97
N ALA A 128 12.69 -8.23 -15.15
CA ALA A 128 12.43 -6.81 -15.36
C ALA A 128 11.28 -6.31 -14.47
N LEU A 129 10.15 -7.02 -14.47
CA LEU A 129 9.00 -6.70 -13.63
C LEU A 129 9.35 -6.70 -12.12
N LEU A 130 10.11 -7.68 -11.66
CA LEU A 130 10.54 -7.74 -10.26
C LEU A 130 11.46 -6.57 -9.89
N ARG A 131 12.39 -6.19 -10.78
CA ARG A 131 13.27 -5.04 -10.57
C ARG A 131 12.49 -3.73 -10.49
N GLU A 132 11.44 -3.57 -11.30
CA GLU A 132 10.52 -2.43 -11.22
C GLU A 132 9.85 -2.37 -9.84
N TRP A 133 9.35 -3.49 -9.34
CA TRP A 133 8.74 -3.54 -7.99
C TRP A 133 9.74 -3.19 -6.90
N PHE A 134 10.97 -3.71 -6.98
CA PHE A 134 12.02 -3.40 -6.02
C PHE A 134 12.40 -1.91 -6.02
N ALA A 135 12.43 -1.30 -7.20
CA ALA A 135 12.73 0.12 -7.34
C ALA A 135 11.62 1.00 -6.74
N VAL A 136 10.35 0.73 -7.09
CA VAL A 136 9.20 1.49 -6.56
C VAL A 136 9.09 1.38 -5.04
N LEU A 137 9.34 0.18 -4.49
CA LEU A 137 9.26 -0.08 -3.06
C LEU A 137 10.55 0.27 -2.30
N GLU A 138 11.60 0.72 -3.00
CA GLU A 138 12.92 1.00 -2.42
C GLU A 138 13.46 -0.18 -1.57
N MET A 139 13.22 -1.42 -2.02
CA MET A 139 13.55 -2.63 -1.23
C MET A 139 15.05 -2.88 -1.10
N TYR A 140 15.84 -2.44 -2.09
CA TYR A 140 17.29 -2.59 -2.14
C TYR A 140 17.92 -1.27 -2.56
N PRO A 141 19.19 -1.01 -2.18
CA PRO A 141 19.96 0.10 -2.73
C PRO A 141 19.94 0.10 -4.27
N ALA A 142 19.75 1.28 -4.86
CA ALA A 142 19.50 1.42 -6.29
C ALA A 142 20.61 0.81 -7.17
N GLU A 143 21.86 0.92 -6.72
CA GLU A 143 23.05 0.34 -7.35
C GLU A 143 23.09 -1.20 -7.36
N MET A 144 22.28 -1.84 -6.51
CA MET A 144 22.14 -3.30 -6.47
C MET A 144 21.01 -3.80 -7.36
N ILE A 145 19.97 -3.00 -7.64
CA ILE A 145 18.77 -3.46 -8.36
C ILE A 145 19.11 -4.05 -9.74
N GLY A 146 20.00 -3.39 -10.51
CA GLY A 146 20.45 -3.90 -11.81
C GLY A 146 21.31 -5.17 -11.76
N LYS A 147 21.84 -5.50 -10.58
CA LYS A 147 22.65 -6.71 -10.32
C LYS A 147 21.82 -7.85 -9.72
N LEU A 148 20.57 -7.58 -9.33
CA LEU A 148 19.65 -8.59 -8.83
C LEU A 148 19.02 -9.32 -10.01
N TYR A 149 19.25 -10.64 -10.04
CA TYR A 149 18.79 -11.64 -11.01
C TYR A 149 19.34 -11.53 -12.43
#